data_AF-A0ABD0RI18-F1
#
_entry.id   AF-A0ABD0RI18-F1
#
_cell.length_a   1.000
_cell.length_b   1.000
_cell.length_c   1.000
_cell.angle_alpha   90.00
_cell.angle_beta   90.00
_cell.angle_gamma   90.00
#
_symmetry.space_group_name_H-M   'P 1'
#
loop_
_entity.id
_entity.type
_entity.pdbx_description
1 polymer ?
#
loop_
_entity_poly.entity_id
_entity_poly.type
_entity_poly.pdbx_seq_one_letter_code
_entity_poly.pdbx_strand_id
1 'polypeptide(L)' 'YLKRFKEMKLKLLQRWSHQILKGLHFLHTRTPPIIHRDLKCDNIFITGPTGSVKIGDLGLATLKSASFAKSVI' A
#
# COMPACT_ATOMS: atom_id res chain seq x y z
N TYR A 1 -7.35 0.84 14.13
CA TYR A 1 -6.17 1.33 14.89
C TYR A 1 -6.18 2.86 15.02
N LEU A 2 -6.36 3.62 13.93
CA LEU A 2 -6.44 5.09 13.96
C LEU A 2 -7.58 5.64 14.84
N LYS A 3 -8.76 4.99 14.85
CA LYS A 3 -9.88 5.35 15.74
C LYS A 3 -9.57 5.26 17.25
N ARG A 4 -8.48 4.56 17.62
CA ARG A 4 -8.07 4.37 19.03
C ARG A 4 -7.10 5.45 19.51
N PHE A 5 -6.51 6.23 18.60
CA PHE A 5 -5.63 7.35 18.93
C PHE A 5 -6.37 8.66 18.68
N LYS A 6 -6.54 9.46 19.74
CA LYS A 6 -7.20 10.78 19.67
C LYS A 6 -6.42 11.77 18.81
N GLU A 7 -5.09 11.61 18.76
CA GLU A 7 -4.17 12.35 17.89
C GLU A 7 -3.01 11.45 17.44
N MET A 8 -2.62 11.54 16.17
CA MET A 8 -1.40 10.92 15.67
C MET A 8 -0.22 11.88 15.78
N LYS A 9 0.87 11.43 16.41
CA LYS A 9 2.14 12.17 16.42
C LYS A 9 2.71 12.28 15.01
N LEU A 10 3.11 13.48 14.58
CA LEU A 10 3.70 13.73 13.25
C LEU A 10 4.86 12.77 12.91
N LYS A 11 5.73 12.46 13.88
CA LYS A 11 6.84 11.52 13.69
C LYS A 11 6.37 10.10 13.34
N LEU A 12 5.22 9.68 13.86
CA LEU A 12 4.64 8.37 13.57
C LEU A 12 4.05 8.37 12.16
N LEU A 13 3.33 9.42 11.79
CA LEU A 13 2.80 9.61 10.44
C LEU A 13 3.93 9.55 9.40
N GLN A 14 5.01 10.30 9.58
CA GLN A 14 6.17 10.27 8.68
C GLN A 14 6.76 8.87 8.54
N ARG A 15 6.96 8.16 9.67
CA ARG A 15 7.48 6.78 9.66
C ARG A 15 6.57 5.81 8.92
N TRP A 16 5.26 5.94 9.07
CA TRP A 16 4.28 5.09 8.40
C TRP A 16 4.17 5.40 6.91
N SER A 17 4.10 6.67 6.54
CA SER A 17 4.12 7.11 5.15
C SER A 17 5.35 6.58 4.41
N HIS A 18 6.54 6.65 5.04
CA HIS A 18 7.77 6.12 4.45
C HIS A 18 7.71 4.61 4.18
N GLN A 19 7.11 3.84 5.10
CA GLN A 19 6.95 2.38 4.93
C GLN A 19 5.95 2.03 3.85
N ILE A 20 4.83 2.77 3.76
CA ILE A 20 3.84 2.61 2.69
C ILE A 20 4.47 2.89 1.34
N LEU A 21 5.22 4.00 1.21
CA LEU A 21 5.90 4.36 -0.04
C LEU A 21 6.93 3.31 -0.45
N LYS A 22 7.71 2.76 0.50
CA LYS A 22 8.63 1.65 0.24
C LYS A 22 7.91 0.40 -0.25
N GLY A 23 6.77 0.05 0.35
CA GLY A 23 5.96 -1.08 -0.08
C GLY A 23 5.40 -0.90 -1.49
N LEU A 24 4.87 0.29 -1.80
CA LEU A 24 4.37 0.62 -3.14
C LEU A 24 5.48 0.60 -4.19
N HIS A 25 6.63 1.19 -3.86
CA HIS A 25 7.79 1.14 -4.74
C HIS A 25 8.23 -0.30 -5.04
N PHE A 26 8.22 -1.17 -4.03
CA PHE A 26 8.51 -2.59 -4.23
C PHE A 26 7.52 -3.26 -5.20
N LEU A 27 6.22 -3.01 -5.05
CA LEU A 27 5.19 -3.55 -5.95
C LEU A 27 5.35 -3.04 -7.38
N HIS A 28 5.59 -1.75 -7.55
CA HIS A 28 5.72 -1.10 -8.86
C HIS A 28 7.02 -1.46 -9.60
N THR A 29 8.06 -1.91 -8.89
CA THR A 29 9.35 -2.33 -9.47
C THR A 29 9.42 -3.82 -9.79
N ARG A 30 8.35 -4.60 -9.56
CA ARG A 30 8.28 -5.98 -10.03
C ARG A 30 8.21 -6.03 -11.56
N THR A 31 8.61 -7.16 -12.14
CA THR A 31 8.47 -7.42 -13.57
C THR A 31 7.59 -8.65 -13.76
N PRO A 32 6.32 -8.51 -14.19
CA PRO A 32 5.61 -7.26 -14.50
C PRO A 32 5.24 -6.43 -13.26
N PRO A 33 5.07 -5.08 -13.39
CA PRO A 33 4.69 -4.23 -12.27
C PRO A 33 3.35 -4.66 -11.64
N ILE A 34 3.30 -4.67 -10.30
CA ILE A 34 2.07 -4.99 -9.56
C ILE A 34 1.40 -3.68 -9.18
N ILE A 35 0.18 -3.43 -9.66
CA ILE A 35 -0.62 -2.26 -9.29
C ILE A 35 -1.62 -2.69 -8.21
N HIS A 36 -1.60 -2.04 -7.04
CA HIS A 36 -2.48 -2.37 -5.91
C HIS A 36 -3.98 -2.11 -6.18
N ARG A 37 -4.29 -0.98 -6.85
CA ARG A 37 -5.64 -0.48 -7.21
C ARG A 37 -6.62 -0.15 -6.07
N ASP A 38 -6.47 -0.73 -4.89
CA ASP A 38 -7.34 -0.44 -3.72
C ASP A 38 -6.54 0.02 -2.49
N LEU A 39 -5.66 1.01 -2.67
CA LEU A 39 -4.85 1.53 -1.58
C LEU A 39 -5.68 2.47 -0.71
N LYS A 40 -6.03 2.01 0.49
CA LYS A 40 -6.78 2.76 1.51
C LYS A 40 -6.30 2.38 2.91
N CYS A 41 -6.58 3.22 3.91
CA CYS A 41 -6.18 2.98 5.29
C CYS A 41 -6.67 1.65 5.85
N ASP A 42 -7.81 1.13 5.38
CA ASP A 42 -8.36 -0.17 5.80
C ASP A 42 -7.49 -1.35 5.33
N ASN A 43 -6.75 -1.17 4.24
CA ASN A 43 -5.83 -2.16 3.66
C ASN A 43 -4.37 -1.95 4.13
N ILE A 44 -4.15 -1.07 5.10
CA ILE A 44 -2.85 -0.80 5.71
C ILE A 44 -2.81 -1.35 7.13
N PHE A 45 -2.01 -2.39 7.35
CA PHE A 45 -1.95 -3.12 8.61
C PHE A 45 -0.72 -2.71 9.41
N ILE A 46 -0.89 -2.58 10.73
CA ILE A 46 0.19 -2.24 11.66
C ILE A 46 0.54 -3.50 12.47
N THR A 47 1.81 -3.90 12.45
CA THR A 47 2.30 -5.04 13.24
C THR A 47 2.53 -4.61 14.68
N GLY A 48 1.78 -5.20 15.61
CA GLY A 48 1.74 -4.80 17.03
C GLY A 48 3.09 -4.71 17.76
N PRO A 49 4.00 -5.69 17.66
CA PRO A 49 5.26 -5.67 18.43
C PRO A 49 6.28 -4.63 17.96
N THR A 50 6.27 -4.30 16.66
CA THR A 50 7.31 -3.47 16.02
C THR A 50 6.79 -2.12 15.54
N GLY A 51 5.48 -1.92 15.47
CA GLY A 51 4.86 -0.71 14.93
C GLY A 51 5.10 -0.52 13.42
N SER A 52 5.57 -1.56 12.73
CA SER A 52 5.79 -1.54 11.28
C SER A 52 4.46 -1.59 10.52
N VAL A 53 4.47 -1.05 9.31
CA VAL A 53 3.30 -0.97 8.44
C VAL A 53 3.48 -1.91 7.26
N LYS A 54 2.41 -2.65 6.94
CA LYS A 54 2.36 -3.55 5.78
C LYS A 54 1.14 -3.23 4.92
N ILE A 55 1.35 -3.25 3.62
CA ILE A 55 0.28 -3.16 2.64
C ILE A 55 -0.34 -4.55 2.53
N GLY A 56 -1.65 -4.65 2.77
CA GLY A 56 -2.42 -5.87 2.63
C GLY A 56 -3.54 -5.71 1.61
N ASP A 57 -4.35 -6.76 1.45
CA ASP A 57 -5.42 -6.86 0.46
C ASP A 57 -5.01 -6.54 -0.98
N LEU A 58 -4.29 -7.50 -1.57
CA LEU A 58 -3.96 -7.51 -3.00
C LEU A 58 -5.04 -8.21 -3.84
N GLY A 59 -6.27 -8.38 -3.32
CA GLY A 59 -7.36 -9.07 -4.03
C GLY A 59 -7.77 -8.38 -5.33
N LEU A 60 -7.58 -7.05 -5.38
CA LEU A 60 -7.73 -6.24 -6.60
C LEU A 60 -6.39 -5.91 -7.25
N ALA A 61 -5.26 -6.50 -6.87
CA ALA A 61 -4.01 -6.19 -7.54
C ALA A 61 -4.00 -6.74 -8.98
N THR A 62 -3.28 -6.07 -9.88
CA THR A 62 -3.11 -6.54 -11.26
C THR A 62 -1.68 -6.42 -11.71
N LEU A 63 -1.21 -7.43 -12.43
CA LEU A 63 0.05 -7.40 -13.14
C LEU A 63 -0.13 -6.52 -14.39
N LYS A 64 0.65 -5.46 -14.49
CA LYS A 64 0.70 -4.65 -15.71
C LYS A 64 1.48 -5.42 -16.78
N SER A 65 0.81 -6.33 -17.48
CA SER A 65 1.35 -6.93 -18.69
C SER A 65 1.52 -5.84 -19.75
N ALA A 66 2.66 -5.83 -20.45
CA ALA A 66 2.92 -4.91 -21.57
C ALA A 66 2.11 -5.27 -22.84
N SER A 67 0.98 -5.97 -22.72
CA SER A 67 0.05 -6.20 -23.83
C SER A 67 -1.09 -5.20 -23.74
N PHE A 68 -1.07 -4.21 -24.65
CA PHE A 68 -2.17 -3.35 -25.07
C PHE A 68 -3.54 -3.69 -24.45
N ALA A 69 -3.92 -2.97 -23.41
CA ALA A 69 -5.32 -2.91 -23.02
C ALA A 69 -6.05 -2.18 -24.15
N LYS A 70 -6.73 -2.94 -25.02
CA LYS A 70 -7.68 -2.41 -25.99
C LYS A 70 -8.74 -1.66 -25.20
N SER A 71 -8.74 -0.33 -25.30
CA SER A 71 -9.89 0.48 -24.92
C SER A 71 -11.07 0.05 -25.79
N VAL A 72 -12.05 -0.61 -25.19
CA VAL A 72 -13.38 -0.75 -25.80
C VAL A 72 -14.15 0.49 -25.35
N ILE A 73 -14.45 1.36 -26.32
CA ILE A 73 -15.42 2.45 -26.18
C ILE A 73 -16.81 1.83 -26.28
#